data_AF-A0A916ZIX4-F1
#
_entry.id   AF-A0A916ZIX4-F1
#
_cell.length_a   1.000
_cell.length_b   1.000
_cell.length_c   1.000
_cell.angle_alpha   90.00
_cell.angle_beta   90.00
_cell.angle_gamma   90.00
#
_symmetry.space_group_name_H-M   'P 1'
#
loop_
_entity.id
_entity.type
_entity.pdbx_description
1 polymer ?
#
loop_
_entity_poly.entity_id
_entity_poly.type
_entity_poly.pdbx_seq_one_letter_code
_entity_poly.pdbx_strand_id
1 'polypeptide(L)'
;MDEPVSLDHRLRRLQFRAWHRGTREADLMIGGFADRYAQGWDDAQLRWFESLLDEQDVDVMGWAFGTIVAPETFEGPMLDALKKLDYVAVAMR
;
A
#
# COMPACT_ATOMS: atom_id res chain seq x y z
N MET A 1 -11.06 28.21 -0.17
CA MET A 1 -11.79 27.55 -1.26
C MET A 1 -11.10 26.21 -1.46
N ASP A 2 -11.65 25.14 -0.90
CA ASP A 2 -11.10 23.80 -1.11
C ASP A 2 -11.50 23.35 -2.52
N GLU A 3 -10.55 23.41 -3.44
CA GLU A 3 -10.64 22.75 -4.74
C GLU A 3 -10.87 21.25 -4.49
N PRO A 4 -11.86 20.60 -5.11
CA PRO A 4 -11.99 19.16 -5.00
C PRO A 4 -10.69 18.53 -5.49
N VAL A 5 -9.97 17.89 -4.57
CA VAL A 5 -8.76 17.12 -4.89
C VAL A 5 -9.14 16.12 -5.97
N SER A 6 -8.66 16.34 -7.19
CA SER A 6 -8.92 15.40 -8.29
C SER A 6 -8.41 14.00 -7.90
N LEU A 7 -9.07 12.96 -8.41
CA LEU A 7 -8.67 11.57 -8.17
C LEU A 7 -7.18 11.37 -8.47
N ASP A 8 -6.69 11.98 -9.55
CA ASP A 8 -5.27 12.00 -9.94
C ASP A 8 -4.38 12.62 -8.86
N HIS A 9 -4.80 13.70 -8.22
CA HIS A 9 -4.04 14.34 -7.15
C HIS A 9 -4.02 13.49 -5.88
N ARG A 10 -5.13 12.82 -5.55
CA ARG A 10 -5.17 11.84 -4.44
C ARG A 10 -4.21 10.68 -4.72
N LEU A 11 -4.29 10.06 -5.89
CA LEU A 11 -3.43 8.96 -6.30
C LEU A 11 -1.93 9.34 -6.24
N ARG A 12 -1.55 10.49 -6.81
CA ARG A 12 -0.17 10.99 -6.76
C ARG A 12 0.35 11.15 -5.33
N ARG A 13 -0.48 11.66 -4.42
CA ARG A 13 -0.12 11.80 -3.00
C ARG A 13 0.08 10.45 -2.33
N LEU A 14 -0.78 9.48 -2.61
CA LEU A 14 -0.66 8.12 -2.05
C LEU A 14 0.57 7.41 -2.59
N GLN A 15 0.84 7.54 -3.89
CA GLN A 15 2.01 6.94 -4.53
C GLN A 15 3.30 7.55 -3.96
N PHE A 16 3.34 8.87 -3.76
CA PHE A 16 4.45 9.50 -3.06
C PHE A 16 4.66 8.90 -1.66
N ARG A 17 3.60 8.86 -0.83
CA ARG A 17 3.68 8.29 0.53
C ARG A 17 4.10 6.82 0.56
N ALA A 18 3.70 6.03 -0.43
CA ALA A 18 4.03 4.61 -0.54
C ALA A 18 5.53 4.36 -0.80
N TRP A 19 6.20 5.32 -1.46
CA TRP A 19 7.62 5.31 -1.79
C TRP A 19 8.49 6.16 -0.84
N HIS A 20 7.91 6.70 0.24
CA HIS A 20 8.62 7.51 1.24
C HIS A 20 8.38 6.92 2.65
N ARG A 21 8.84 5.69 2.84
CA ARG A 21 8.77 4.92 4.08
C ARG A 21 10.12 4.98 4.82
N GLY A 22 10.15 4.39 6.01
CA GLY A 22 11.33 4.41 6.88
C GLY A 22 12.44 3.46 6.44
N THR A 23 12.13 2.46 5.61
CA THR A 23 13.12 1.51 5.06
C THR A 23 12.93 1.29 3.57
N ARG A 24 14.03 0.97 2.89
CA ARG A 24 14.02 0.67 1.45
C ARG A 24 13.16 -0.57 1.13
N GLU A 25 13.17 -1.55 2.02
CA GLU A 25 12.36 -2.75 1.91
C GLU A 25 10.86 -2.43 1.97
N ALA A 26 10.47 -1.53 2.87
CA ALA A 26 9.08 -1.06 2.96
C ALA A 26 8.69 -0.23 1.73
N ASP A 27 9.57 0.64 1.23
CA ASP A 27 9.35 1.38 -0.03
C ASP A 27 9.09 0.44 -1.20
N LEU A 28 9.94 -0.57 -1.38
CA LEU A 28 9.82 -1.51 -2.49
C LEU A 28 8.53 -2.34 -2.40
N MET A 29 8.15 -2.73 -1.18
CA MET A 29 6.95 -3.54 -0.97
C MET A 29 5.68 -2.68 -1.10
N ILE A 30 5.55 -1.60 -0.35
CA ILE A 30 4.33 -0.77 -0.32
C ILE A 30 4.20 0.05 -1.61
N GLY A 31 5.30 0.63 -2.08
CA GLY A 31 5.37 1.36 -3.35
C GLY A 31 5.10 0.46 -4.55
N GLY A 32 5.72 -0.73 -4.59
CA GLY A 32 5.47 -1.72 -5.64
C GLY A 32 4.02 -2.18 -5.69
N PHE A 33 3.37 -2.34 -4.53
CA PHE A 33 1.94 -2.67 -4.45
C PHE A 33 1.08 -1.56 -5.08
N ALA A 34 1.33 -0.31 -4.71
CA ALA A 34 0.62 0.84 -5.29
C ALA A 34 0.84 0.93 -6.80
N ASP A 35 2.07 0.79 -7.27
CA ASP A 35 2.39 0.88 -8.70
C ASP A 35 1.71 -0.21 -9.53
N ARG A 36 1.56 -1.42 -8.98
CA ARG A 36 0.90 -2.53 -9.67
C ARG A 36 -0.63 -2.42 -9.69
N TYR A 37 -1.24 -1.98 -8.60
CA TYR A 37 -2.68 -2.13 -8.40
C TYR A 37 -3.48 -0.82 -8.38
N ALA A 38 -2.86 0.33 -8.08
CA ALA A 38 -3.59 1.56 -7.76
C ALA A 38 -4.37 2.16 -8.93
N GLN A 39 -3.99 1.89 -10.18
CA GLN A 39 -4.72 2.38 -11.35
C GLN A 39 -6.15 1.85 -11.45
N GLY A 40 -6.43 0.68 -10.85
CA GLY A 40 -7.75 0.04 -10.87
C GLY A 40 -8.56 0.25 -9.60
N TRP A 41 -8.06 1.03 -8.63
CA TRP A 41 -8.71 1.16 -7.34
C TRP A 41 -9.93 2.07 -7.38
N ASP A 42 -10.99 1.59 -6.74
CA ASP A 42 -12.13 2.42 -6.38
C ASP A 42 -11.84 3.25 -5.10
N ASP A 43 -12.81 4.06 -4.73
CA ASP A 43 -12.73 4.95 -3.58
C ASP A 43 -12.60 4.20 -2.23
N ALA A 44 -13.14 2.99 -2.11
CA ALA A 44 -13.00 2.16 -0.92
C ALA A 44 -11.58 1.57 -0.81
N GLN A 45 -11.02 1.11 -1.92
CA GLN A 45 -9.65 0.61 -1.99
C GLN A 45 -8.63 1.71 -1.74
N LEU A 46 -8.89 2.93 -2.23
CA LEU A 46 -8.06 4.10 -1.93
C LEU A 46 -8.09 4.46 -0.44
N ARG A 47 -9.26 4.40 0.22
CA ARG A 47 -9.35 4.60 1.67
C ARG A 47 -8.62 3.50 2.45
N TRP A 48 -8.77 2.25 2.03
CA TRP A 48 -8.07 1.13 2.64
C TRP A 48 -6.55 1.35 2.58
N PHE A 49 -6.04 1.78 1.42
CA PHE A 49 -4.62 2.06 1.25
C PHE A 49 -4.16 3.30 2.02
N GLU A 50 -4.99 4.34 2.11
CA GLU A 50 -4.75 5.49 2.99
C GLU A 50 -4.53 5.06 4.45
N SER A 51 -5.42 4.21 4.98
CA SER A 51 -5.28 3.66 6.31
C SER A 51 -4.04 2.78 6.46
N LEU A 52 -3.72 1.95 5.46
CA LEU A 52 -2.49 1.14 5.46
C LEU A 52 -1.24 2.02 5.58
N LEU A 53 -1.21 3.17 4.90
CA LEU A 53 -0.08 4.09 4.92
C LEU A 53 0.07 4.86 6.25
N ASP A 54 -0.94 4.85 7.11
CA ASP A 54 -0.88 5.42 8.47
C ASP A 54 -0.28 4.42 9.49
N GLU A 55 -0.14 3.15 9.12
CA GLU A 55 0.44 2.10 9.94
C GLU A 55 1.97 2.07 9.85
N GLN A 56 2.61 1.40 10.82
CA GLN A 56 4.07 1.26 10.86
C GLN A 56 4.56 0.26 9.81
N ASP A 57 5.72 0.55 9.20
CA ASP A 57 6.33 -0.29 8.16
C ASP A 57 6.50 -1.74 8.58
N VAL A 58 6.97 -1.97 9.81
CA VAL A 58 7.20 -3.30 10.36
C VAL A 58 5.91 -4.11 10.48
N ASP A 59 4.80 -3.45 10.82
CA ASP A 59 3.50 -4.10 10.97
C ASP A 59 2.94 -4.46 9.60
N VAL A 60 2.93 -3.51 8.67
CA VAL A 60 2.46 -3.74 7.28
C VAL A 60 3.26 -4.84 6.59
N MET A 61 4.59 -4.83 6.75
CA MET A 61 5.45 -5.92 6.26
C MET A 61 5.13 -7.25 6.93
N GLY A 62 4.94 -7.28 8.24
CA GLY A 62 4.55 -8.49 8.96
C GLY A 62 3.21 -9.07 8.48
N TRP A 63 2.24 -8.21 8.16
CA TRP A 63 0.95 -8.62 7.60
C TRP A 63 1.10 -9.18 6.19
N ALA A 64 1.91 -8.54 5.34
CA ALA A 64 2.18 -8.99 3.98
C ALA A 64 2.92 -10.34 3.95
N PHE A 65 3.87 -10.55 4.86
CA PHE A 65 4.59 -11.82 4.99
C PHE A 65 3.82 -12.89 5.79
N GLY A 66 2.71 -12.52 6.43
CA GLY A 66 1.93 -13.42 7.28
C GLY A 66 2.61 -13.79 8.60
N THR A 67 3.63 -13.04 9.02
CA THR A 67 4.32 -13.23 10.31
C THR A 67 3.61 -12.51 11.46
N ILE A 68 2.78 -11.52 11.14
CA ILE A 68 1.90 -10.80 12.07
C ILE A 68 0.46 -10.93 11.55
N VAL A 69 -0.49 -11.14 12.46
CA VAL A 69 -1.92 -11.12 12.14
C VAL A 69 -2.36 -9.67 11.93
N ALA A 70 -2.93 -9.37 10.76
CA ALA A 70 -3.47 -8.05 10.47
C ALA A 70 -4.75 -7.80 11.29
N PRO A 71 -5.04 -6.55 11.67
CA PRO A 71 -6.34 -6.19 12.22
C PRO A 71 -7.49 -6.55 11.26
N GLU A 72 -8.65 -6.91 11.80
CA GLU A 72 -9.85 -7.28 11.02
C GLU A 72 -10.25 -6.20 10.01
N THR A 73 -9.98 -4.93 10.31
CA THR A 73 -10.25 -3.78 9.42
C THR A 73 -9.48 -3.84 8.09
N PHE A 74 -8.36 -4.56 8.04
CA PHE A 74 -7.57 -4.72 6.83
C PHE A 74 -7.91 -6.00 6.05
N GLU A 75 -8.66 -6.93 6.63
CA GLU A 75 -9.00 -8.19 5.98
C GLU A 75 -9.77 -8.02 4.66
N GLY A 76 -9.64 -9.03 3.80
CA GLY A 76 -10.33 -9.10 2.52
C GLY A 76 -9.39 -8.95 1.31
N PRO A 77 -9.96 -8.67 0.12
CA PRO A 77 -9.25 -8.83 -1.14
C PRO A 77 -7.98 -7.98 -1.29
N MET A 78 -7.93 -6.82 -0.64
CA MET A 78 -6.76 -5.93 -0.67
C MET A 78 -5.59 -6.51 0.12
N LEU A 79 -5.83 -7.05 1.32
CA LEU A 79 -4.81 -7.75 2.09
C LEU A 79 -4.37 -9.05 1.42
N ASP A 80 -5.31 -9.79 0.81
CA ASP A 80 -4.99 -10.98 0.03
C ASP A 80 -4.08 -10.64 -1.16
N ALA A 81 -4.31 -9.50 -1.82
CA ALA A 81 -3.43 -9.01 -2.89
C ALA A 81 -2.05 -8.58 -2.36
N LEU A 82 -2.00 -7.90 -1.21
CA LEU A 82 -0.74 -7.51 -0.56
C LEU A 82 0.11 -8.74 -0.21
N LYS A 83 -0.51 -9.82 0.27
CA LYS A 83 0.19 -11.06 0.62
C LYS A 83 0.77 -11.83 -0.57
N LYS A 84 0.36 -11.53 -1.81
CA LYS A 84 0.89 -12.20 -3.01
C LYS A 84 2.34 -11.83 -3.30
N LEU A 85 2.74 -10.61 -2.98
CA LEU A 85 4.08 -10.08 -3.21
C LEU A 85 4.58 -10.22 -4.67
N ASP A 86 3.69 -10.43 -5.65
CA ASP A 86 3.99 -10.62 -7.07
C ASP A 86 4.46 -9.35 -7.79
N TYR A 87 4.50 -8.24 -7.05
CA TYR A 87 4.97 -6.91 -7.44
C TYR A 87 6.33 -6.56 -6.86
N VAL A 88 6.82 -7.30 -5.86
CA VAL A 88 8.16 -7.09 -5.33
C VAL A 88 9.11 -7.74 -6.32
N ALA A 89 9.58 -6.97 -7.28
CA ALA A 89 10.66 -7.41 -8.17
C ALA A 89 11.84 -7.74 -7.28
N VAL A 90 12.08 -9.03 -7.07
CA VAL A 90 13.15 -9.54 -6.24
C VAL A 90 14.44 -8.96 -6.82
N ALA A 91 14.99 -7.95 -6.16
CA ALA A 91 16.37 -7.53 -6.36
C ALA A 91 17.29 -8.60 -5.74
N MET A 92 17.13 -9.86 -6.16
CA MET A 92 18.11 -10.93 -5.96
C MET A 92 18.93 -10.98 -7.24
N ARG A 93 20.00 -10.21 -7.22
CA ARG A 93 21.28 -10.66 -7.74
C ARG A 93 22.29 -10.65 -6.60
#